data_AF-A0A653MTU3-F1
#
_entry.id   AF-A0A653MTU3-F1
#
_cell.length_a   1.000
_cell.length_b   1.000
_cell.length_c   1.000
_cell.angle_alpha   90.00
_cell.angle_beta   90.00
_cell.angle_gamma   90.00
#
_symmetry.space_group_name_H-M   'P 1'
#
loop_
_entity.id
_entity.type
_entity.pdbx_description
1 polymer ?
#
loop_
_entity_poly.entity_id
_entity_poly.type
_entity_poly.pdbx_seq_one_letter_code
_entity_poly.pdbx_strand_id
1 'polypeptide(L)'
;MLFIIQQIKKDKELENQVSYSDEVYKENLSSNSRNEWYVGGNLHRSKIEEWKSATDENKMATCADFIMKMKPNISINEAKSHALNLKNCIDEATYGSDYTNDEKVTQIAATCAIILGYN
;
A
#
# COMPACT_ATOMS: atom_id res chain seq x y z
N MET A 1 51.19 -4.38 27.99
CA MET A 1 50.00 -5.17 28.39
C MET A 1 48.75 -4.30 28.57
N LEU A 2 48.83 -3.09 29.15
CA LEU A 2 47.70 -2.14 29.29
C LEU A 2 47.07 -1.66 27.96
N PHE A 3 47.88 -1.42 26.92
CA PHE A 3 47.39 -0.95 25.62
C PHE A 3 46.49 -1.96 24.89
N ILE A 4 46.79 -3.26 25.03
CA ILE A 4 45.99 -4.33 24.40
C ILE A 4 44.61 -4.41 25.06
N ILE A 5 44.54 -4.24 26.39
CA ILE A 5 43.28 -4.25 27.14
C ILE A 5 42.40 -3.05 26.75
N GLN A 6 43.00 -1.88 26.53
CA GLN A 6 42.27 -0.69 26.07
C GLN A 6 41.68 -0.89 24.66
N GLN A 7 42.44 -1.52 23.76
CA GLN A 7 41.95 -1.79 22.40
C GLN A 7 40.80 -2.80 22.39
N ILE A 8 40.94 -3.92 23.14
CA ILE A 8 39.89 -4.94 23.26
C ILE A 8 38.60 -4.35 23.83
N LYS A 9 38.69 -3.40 24.76
CA LYS A 9 37.50 -2.75 25.34
C LYS A 9 36.76 -1.91 24.30
N LYS A 10 37.50 -1.18 23.46
CA LYS A 10 36.93 -0.32 22.40
C LYS A 10 36.28 -1.14 21.29
N ASP A 11 36.87 -2.27 20.93
CA ASP A 11 36.34 -3.14 19.88
C ASP A 11 35.02 -3.81 20.33
N LYS A 12 34.92 -4.21 21.61
CA LYS A 12 33.67 -4.74 22.20
C LYS A 12 32.54 -3.72 22.30
N GLU A 13 32.86 -2.46 22.58
CA GLU A 13 31.86 -1.37 22.59
C GLU A 13 31.30 -1.14 21.18
N LEU A 14 32.15 -1.26 20.14
CA LEU A 14 31.75 -1.11 18.75
C LEU A 14 30.88 -2.29 18.27
N GLU A 15 31.23 -3.53 18.61
CA GLU A 15 30.42 -4.72 18.28
C GLU A 15 29.03 -4.66 18.93
N ASN A 16 28.95 -4.20 20.19
CA ASN A 16 27.68 -4.05 20.89
C ASN A 16 26.80 -2.95 20.27
N GLN A 17 27.40 -1.88 19.76
CA GLN A 17 26.69 -0.79 19.08
C GLN A 17 26.13 -1.23 17.71
N VAL A 18 26.88 -2.04 16.95
CA VAL A 18 26.42 -2.59 15.66
C VAL A 18 25.26 -3.57 15.88
N SER A 19 25.39 -4.50 16.83
CA SER A 19 24.33 -5.46 17.18
C SER A 19 23.03 -4.80 17.61
N TYR A 20 23.12 -3.74 18.43
CA TYR A 20 21.95 -2.99 18.90
C TYR A 20 21.25 -2.26 17.74
N SER A 21 22.00 -1.72 16.78
CA SER A 21 21.40 -1.07 15.62
C SER A 21 20.64 -2.05 14.71
N ASP A 22 21.19 -3.24 14.47
CA ASP A 22 20.59 -4.25 13.57
C ASP A 22 19.28 -4.84 14.11
N GLU A 23 19.15 -5.01 15.43
CA GLU A 23 17.92 -5.49 16.07
C GLU A 23 16.81 -4.44 16.03
N VAL A 24 17.14 -3.17 16.27
CA VAL A 24 16.20 -2.04 16.18
C VAL A 24 15.72 -1.84 14.73
N TYR A 25 16.58 -2.01 13.73
CA TYR A 25 16.16 -1.94 12.32
C TYR A 25 15.20 -3.07 11.92
N LYS A 26 15.41 -4.29 12.42
CA LYS A 26 14.52 -5.43 12.14
C LYS A 26 13.16 -5.30 12.81
N GLU A 27 13.10 -4.74 14.02
CA GLU A 27 11.83 -4.50 14.72
C GLU A 27 10.98 -3.40 14.03
N ASN A 28 11.62 -2.36 13.52
CA ASN A 28 10.95 -1.26 12.80
C ASN A 28 10.50 -1.62 11.38
N LEU A 29 11.11 -2.63 10.74
CA LEU A 29 10.68 -3.14 9.43
C LEU A 29 9.39 -3.98 9.53
N SER A 30 9.22 -4.69 10.65
CA SER A 30 8.12 -5.63 10.89
C SER A 30 6.81 -4.95 11.31
N SER A 31 6.90 -3.81 12.02
CA SER A 31 5.73 -3.11 12.57
C SER A 31 5.09 -2.09 11.62
N ASN A 32 5.80 -1.64 10.57
CA ASN A 32 5.29 -0.66 9.61
C ASN A 32 4.53 -1.26 8.41
N SER A 33 4.77 -2.52 8.05
CA SER A 33 4.22 -3.10 6.81
C SER A 33 2.70 -3.35 6.84
N ARG A 34 2.07 -3.37 8.03
CA ARG A 34 0.64 -3.65 8.19
C ARG A 34 -0.27 -2.40 8.15
N ASN A 35 0.30 -1.20 8.17
CA ASN A 35 -0.46 0.07 8.21
C ASN A 35 -0.27 0.92 6.95
N GLU A 36 0.35 0.38 5.91
CA GLU A 36 0.52 1.09 4.65
C GLU A 36 -0.82 1.15 3.89
N TRP A 37 -1.18 2.34 3.42
CA TRP A 37 -2.47 2.62 2.78
C TRP A 37 -2.74 1.80 1.51
N TYR A 38 -1.70 1.20 0.92
CA TYR A 38 -1.77 0.37 -0.28
C TYR A 38 -1.74 -1.13 0.02
N VAL A 39 -1.69 -1.57 1.29
CA VAL A 39 -1.65 -2.98 1.68
C VAL A 39 -3.06 -3.49 2.01
N GLY A 40 -3.38 -4.71 1.60
CA GLY A 40 -4.61 -5.41 2.01
C GLY A 40 -5.78 -5.34 1.03
N GLY A 41 -5.55 -4.90 -0.22
CA GLY A 41 -6.58 -4.86 -1.26
C GLY A 41 -6.96 -6.25 -1.78
N ASN A 42 -8.25 -6.57 -1.82
CA ASN A 42 -8.73 -7.87 -2.32
C ASN A 42 -9.94 -7.84 -3.25
N LEU A 43 -10.43 -6.65 -3.63
CA LEU A 43 -11.69 -6.50 -4.40
C LEU A 43 -11.53 -6.68 -5.92
N HIS A 44 -10.35 -7.12 -6.39
CA HIS A 44 -10.02 -7.24 -7.82
C HIS A 44 -11.03 -8.05 -8.64
N ARG A 45 -11.56 -9.13 -8.05
CA ARG A 45 -12.50 -10.05 -8.71
C ARG A 45 -13.91 -9.94 -8.15
N SER A 46 -14.11 -8.99 -7.23
CA SER A 46 -15.36 -8.78 -6.54
C SER A 46 -16.40 -8.11 -7.41
N LYS A 47 -17.63 -8.23 -6.97
CA LYS A 47 -18.77 -7.49 -7.49
C LYS A 47 -18.89 -6.11 -6.84
N ILE A 48 -19.66 -5.21 -7.46
CA ILE A 48 -19.93 -3.89 -6.89
C ILE A 48 -20.70 -3.98 -5.55
N GLU A 49 -21.54 -4.99 -5.35
CA GLU A 49 -22.20 -5.21 -4.05
C GLU A 49 -21.19 -5.37 -2.90
N GLU A 50 -20.10 -6.10 -3.15
CA GLU A 50 -19.02 -6.33 -2.19
C GLU A 50 -18.18 -5.06 -2.03
N TRP A 51 -17.93 -4.33 -3.13
CA TRP A 51 -17.27 -3.04 -3.10
C TRP A 51 -17.99 -2.05 -2.18
N LYS A 52 -19.31 -1.91 -2.33
CA LYS A 52 -20.12 -1.00 -1.51
C LYS A 52 -20.03 -1.30 -0.01
N SER A 53 -19.86 -2.56 0.33
CA SER A 53 -19.76 -3.04 1.72
C SER A 53 -18.33 -3.05 2.26
N ALA A 54 -17.33 -2.85 1.41
CA ALA A 54 -15.93 -2.91 1.79
C ALA A 54 -15.47 -1.66 2.56
N THR A 55 -14.46 -1.83 3.41
CA THR A 55 -13.85 -0.70 4.11
C THR A 55 -13.07 0.19 3.15
N ASP A 56 -12.93 1.45 3.54
CA ASP A 56 -12.21 2.45 2.76
C ASP A 56 -10.74 2.06 2.53
N GLU A 57 -10.10 1.41 3.49
CA GLU A 57 -8.73 0.91 3.38
C GLU A 57 -8.62 -0.18 2.30
N ASN A 58 -9.54 -1.15 2.28
CA ASN A 58 -9.53 -2.21 1.27
C ASN A 58 -9.80 -1.66 -0.14
N LYS A 59 -10.75 -0.72 -0.27
CA LYS A 59 -11.01 -0.03 -1.53
C LYS A 59 -9.78 0.74 -2.03
N MET A 60 -9.13 1.48 -1.12
CA MET A 60 -7.95 2.26 -1.42
C MET A 60 -6.77 1.37 -1.84
N ALA A 61 -6.51 0.29 -1.11
CA ALA A 61 -5.44 -0.65 -1.44
C ALA A 61 -5.72 -1.37 -2.78
N THR A 62 -6.97 -1.77 -3.04
CA THR A 62 -7.34 -2.34 -4.35
C THR A 62 -7.11 -1.33 -5.48
N CYS A 63 -7.44 -0.05 -5.28
CA CYS A 63 -7.16 0.99 -6.27
C CYS A 63 -5.66 1.22 -6.46
N ALA A 64 -4.85 1.12 -5.40
CA ALA A 64 -3.40 1.17 -5.51
C ALA A 64 -2.88 0.08 -6.45
N ASP A 65 -3.34 -1.17 -6.27
CA ASP A 65 -2.96 -2.28 -7.13
C ASP A 65 -3.35 -2.07 -8.60
N PHE A 66 -4.53 -1.47 -8.86
CA PHE A 66 -4.94 -1.09 -10.22
C PHE A 66 -4.00 -0.03 -10.81
N ILE A 67 -3.73 1.04 -10.06
CA ILE A 67 -2.86 2.14 -10.52
C ILE A 67 -1.45 1.64 -10.78
N MET A 68 -0.87 0.82 -9.90
CA MET A 68 0.50 0.32 -10.09
C MET A 68 0.64 -0.58 -11.33
N LYS A 69 -0.44 -1.24 -11.74
CA LYS A 69 -0.48 -2.00 -13.01
C LYS A 69 -0.60 -1.10 -14.23
N MET A 70 -1.38 -0.02 -14.15
CA MET A 70 -1.59 0.92 -15.26
C MET A 70 -0.43 1.91 -15.42
N LYS A 71 0.20 2.33 -14.32
CA LYS A 71 1.26 3.34 -14.27
C LYS A 71 2.43 2.83 -13.41
N PRO A 72 3.27 1.92 -13.92
CA PRO A 72 4.31 1.26 -13.12
C PRO A 72 5.47 2.18 -12.68
N ASN A 73 5.61 3.37 -13.28
CA ASN A 73 6.78 4.25 -13.10
C ASN A 73 6.48 5.54 -12.31
N ILE A 74 5.43 5.55 -11.48
CA ILE A 74 5.08 6.71 -10.66
C ILE A 74 5.58 6.55 -9.23
N SER A 75 5.69 7.68 -8.51
CA SER A 75 6.02 7.65 -7.09
C SER A 75 4.86 7.10 -6.25
N ILE A 76 5.14 6.57 -5.05
CA ILE A 76 4.09 6.12 -4.11
C ILE A 76 3.11 7.25 -3.77
N ASN A 77 3.59 8.49 -3.65
CA ASN A 77 2.73 9.65 -3.37
C ASN A 77 1.79 9.96 -4.53
N GLU A 78 2.28 9.89 -5.77
CA GLU A 78 1.47 10.06 -6.97
C GLU A 78 0.46 8.91 -7.14
N ALA A 79 0.89 7.67 -6.86
CA ALA A 79 0.02 6.51 -6.84
C ALA A 79 -1.13 6.68 -5.83
N LYS A 80 -0.86 7.27 -4.67
CA LYS A 80 -1.87 7.58 -3.65
C LYS A 80 -2.95 8.50 -4.19
N SER A 81 -2.56 9.61 -4.81
CA SER A 81 -3.51 10.55 -5.40
C SER A 81 -4.34 9.90 -6.51
N HIS A 82 -3.70 9.10 -7.38
CA HIS A 82 -4.43 8.40 -8.44
C HIS A 82 -5.38 7.33 -7.91
N ALA A 83 -4.97 6.56 -6.90
CA ALA A 83 -5.80 5.54 -6.27
C ALA A 83 -7.02 6.17 -5.58
N LEU A 84 -6.85 7.32 -4.91
CA LEU A 84 -7.97 8.06 -4.32
C LEU A 84 -8.97 8.52 -5.39
N ASN A 85 -8.48 9.10 -6.49
CA ASN A 85 -9.34 9.53 -7.60
C ASN A 85 -10.09 8.35 -8.24
N LEU A 86 -9.40 7.21 -8.42
CA LEU A 86 -10.01 6.00 -8.96
C LEU A 86 -11.09 5.46 -8.01
N LYS A 87 -10.81 5.40 -6.71
CA LYS A 87 -11.76 5.00 -5.66
C LYS A 87 -13.02 5.85 -5.72
N ASN A 88 -12.84 7.17 -5.73
CA ASN A 88 -13.95 8.13 -5.74
C ASN A 88 -14.79 7.98 -7.01
N CYS A 89 -14.17 7.79 -8.18
CA CYS A 89 -14.90 7.55 -9.41
C CYS A 89 -15.76 6.28 -9.33
N ILE A 90 -15.23 5.18 -8.79
CA ILE A 90 -16.00 3.93 -8.63
C ILE A 90 -17.15 4.13 -7.63
N ASP A 91 -16.88 4.78 -6.49
CA ASP A 91 -17.91 5.07 -5.48
C ASP A 91 -19.02 5.94 -6.08
N GLU A 92 -18.69 6.99 -6.82
CA GLU A 92 -19.65 7.87 -7.49
C GLU A 92 -20.44 7.15 -8.60
N ALA A 93 -19.77 6.36 -9.44
CA ALA A 93 -20.39 5.61 -10.53
C ALA A 93 -21.36 4.52 -10.03
N THR A 94 -21.24 4.10 -8.77
CA THR A 94 -22.04 3.02 -8.18
C THR A 94 -22.95 3.51 -7.04
N TYR A 95 -22.91 4.80 -6.73
CA TYR A 95 -23.70 5.40 -5.65
C TYR A 95 -25.20 5.31 -5.92
N GLY A 96 -25.96 4.81 -4.94
CA GLY A 96 -27.43 4.82 -4.95
C GLY A 96 -28.12 3.95 -6.02
N SER A 97 -27.36 3.17 -6.80
CA SER A 97 -27.88 2.35 -7.90
C SER A 97 -27.59 0.87 -7.68
N ASP A 98 -28.62 0.04 -7.60
CA ASP A 98 -28.47 -1.42 -7.52
C ASP A 98 -28.25 -2.09 -8.87
N TYR A 99 -28.44 -1.35 -9.98
CA TYR A 99 -28.27 -1.88 -11.34
C TYR A 99 -26.85 -2.38 -11.62
N THR A 100 -25.85 -1.81 -10.94
CA THR A 100 -24.45 -2.19 -11.13
C THR A 100 -23.98 -3.25 -10.13
N ASN A 101 -24.82 -3.72 -9.20
CA ASN A 101 -24.41 -4.61 -8.11
C ASN A 101 -23.74 -5.90 -8.60
N ASP A 102 -24.22 -6.46 -9.71
CA ASP A 102 -23.69 -7.68 -10.32
C ASP A 102 -22.47 -7.44 -11.23
N GLU A 103 -22.13 -6.18 -11.52
CA GLU A 103 -20.96 -5.85 -12.31
C GLU A 103 -19.66 -6.09 -11.53
N LYS A 104 -18.59 -6.39 -12.25
CA LYS A 104 -17.27 -6.60 -11.65
C LYS A 104 -16.63 -5.26 -11.32
N VAL A 105 -15.99 -5.17 -10.16
CA VAL A 105 -15.19 -3.99 -9.75
C VAL A 105 -14.16 -3.62 -10.82
N THR A 106 -13.46 -4.60 -11.38
CA THR A 106 -12.47 -4.36 -12.44
C THR A 106 -13.08 -3.69 -13.69
N GLN A 107 -14.34 -3.98 -14.02
CA GLN A 107 -15.00 -3.37 -15.19
C GLN A 107 -15.28 -1.89 -14.96
N ILE A 108 -15.87 -1.54 -13.82
CA ILE A 108 -16.11 -0.14 -13.44
C ILE A 108 -14.79 0.61 -13.27
N ALA A 109 -13.79 -0.01 -12.62
CA ALA A 109 -12.46 0.56 -12.44
C ALA A 109 -11.79 0.88 -13.79
N ALA A 110 -11.90 -0.01 -14.79
CA ALA A 110 -11.38 0.24 -16.13
C ALA A 110 -12.07 1.44 -16.81
N THR A 111 -13.39 1.57 -16.70
CA THR A 111 -14.15 2.73 -17.21
C THR A 111 -13.68 4.02 -16.54
N CYS A 112 -13.55 4.01 -15.21
CA CYS A 112 -13.04 5.14 -14.44
C CYS A 112 -11.60 5.52 -14.82
N ALA A 113 -10.73 4.53 -15.03
CA ALA A 113 -9.36 4.76 -15.48
C ALA A 113 -9.31 5.49 -16.82
N ILE A 114 -10.18 5.11 -17.78
CA ILE A 114 -10.30 5.80 -19.07
C ILE A 114 -10.75 7.26 -18.88
N ILE A 115 -11.77 7.49 -18.05
CA ILE A 115 -12.30 8.85 -17.77
C ILE A 115 -11.22 9.73 -17.12
N LEU A 116 -10.42 9.17 -16.21
CA LEU A 116 -9.36 9.87 -15.49
C LEU A 116 -8.05 10.00 -16.29
N GLY A 117 -7.93 9.34 -17.44
CA GLY A 117 -6.71 9.36 -18.26
C GLY A 117 -5.56 8.49 -17.70
N TYR A 118 -5.90 7.37 -17.08
CA TYR A 118 -4.94 6.37 -16.58
C TYR A 118 -4.81 5.23 -17.60
N ASN A 119 -4.18 5.52 -18.73
CA ASN A 119 -3.96 4.61 -19.84
C ASN A 119 -2.47 4.45 -20.18
#